data_AF-A0A9E3S3M9-F1
#
_entry.id   AF-A0A9E3S3M9-F1
#
_cell.length_a   1.000
_cell.length_b   1.000
_cell.length_c   1.000
_cell.angle_alpha   90.00
_cell.angle_beta   90.00
_cell.angle_gamma   90.00
#
_symmetry.space_group_name_H-M   'P 1'
#
loop_
_entity.id
_entity.type
_entity.pdbx_description
1 polymer ?
#
loop_
_entity_poly.entity_id
_entity_poly.type
_entity_poly.pdbx_seq_one_letter_code
_entity_poly.pdbx_strand_id
1 'polypeptide(L)' 'MIRRTKIVATLGPACSDPKILDRMMESGLDVVRLNFSHGTAQDHIDRAEL' A
#
# COMPACT_ATOMS: atom_id res chain seq x y z
N MET A 1 18.60 3.07 -15.72
CA MET A 1 17.51 2.98 -16.71
C MET A 1 16.19 3.14 -15.94
N ILE A 2 15.27 3.99 -16.38
CA ILE A 2 13.98 4.20 -15.68
C ILE A 2 13.08 2.99 -15.93
N ARG A 3 12.52 2.39 -14.87
CA ARG A 3 11.56 1.29 -14.96
C ARG A 3 10.25 1.81 -15.57
N ARG A 4 9.72 1.08 -16.57
CA ARG A 4 8.46 1.43 -17.25
C ARG A 4 7.24 0.74 -16.62
N THR A 5 7.38 -0.53 -16.24
CA THR A 5 6.30 -1.32 -15.63
C THR A 5 6.06 -0.88 -14.20
N LYS A 6 4.80 -0.57 -13.85
CA LYS A 6 4.38 -0.16 -12.50
C LYS A 6 4.27 -1.35 -11.55
N ILE A 7 4.56 -1.12 -10.26
CA ILE A 7 4.44 -2.10 -9.17
C ILE A 7 3.19 -1.75 -8.38
N VAL A 8 2.31 -2.74 -8.26
CA VAL A 8 1.11 -2.68 -7.43
C VAL A 8 1.30 -3.61 -6.24
N ALA A 9 1.12 -3.13 -5.01
CA ALA A 9 1.15 -3.96 -3.80
C ALA A 9 -0.19 -3.87 -3.05
N THR A 10 -0.65 -5.00 -2.50
CA THR A 10 -1.87 -5.00 -1.67
C THR A 10 -1.52 -4.59 -0.24
N LEU A 11 -2.18 -3.57 0.30
CA LEU A 11 -2.01 -3.17 1.69
C LEU A 11 -2.78 -4.13 2.60
N GLY A 12 -2.13 -4.55 3.68
CA GLY A 12 -2.73 -5.40 4.71
C GLY A 12 -2.15 -5.09 6.09
N PRO A 13 -2.50 -5.89 7.11
CA PRO A 13 -2.05 -5.67 8.49
C PRO A 13 -0.53 -5.60 8.64
N ALA A 14 0.21 -6.38 7.84
CA ALA A 14 1.68 -6.40 7.85
C ALA A 14 2.32 -5.08 7.38
N CYS A 15 1.55 -4.19 6.75
CA CYS A 15 2.03 -2.94 6.15
C CYS A 15 1.33 -1.71 6.74
N SER A 16 0.74 -1.82 7.94
CA SER A 16 -0.04 -0.74 8.58
C SER A 16 0.82 0.29 9.33
N ASP A 17 2.14 0.08 9.39
CA ASP A 17 3.10 1.05 9.91
C ASP A 17 3.54 1.99 8.77
N PRO A 18 3.39 3.32 8.90
CA PRO A 18 3.85 4.30 7.91
C PRO A 18 5.31 4.09 7.46
N LYS A 19 6.20 3.67 8.38
CA LYS A 19 7.61 3.42 8.05
C LYS A 19 7.81 2.24 7.12
N ILE A 20 6.87 1.29 7.10
CA ILE A 20 6.89 0.19 6.13
C ILE A 20 6.49 0.74 4.75
N LEU A 21 5.46 1.59 4.70
CA LEU A 21 5.01 2.20 3.45
C LEU A 21 6.11 3.08 2.83
N ASP A 22 6.83 3.87 3.63
CA ASP A 22 7.98 4.65 3.19
C ASP A 22 9.04 3.77 2.52
N ARG A 23 9.44 2.68 3.18
CA ARG A 23 10.41 1.73 2.62
C ARG A 23 9.90 1.05 1.34
N MET A 24 8.60 0.79 1.24
CA MET A 24 8.01 0.24 0.03
C MET A 24 8.05 1.25 -1.13
N MET A 25 7.76 2.53 -0.86
CA MET A 25 7.87 3.61 -1.84
C MET A 25 9.32 3.79 -2.32
N GLU A 26 10.29 3.81 -1.40
CA GLU A 26 11.73 3.86 -1.73
C GLU A 26 12.18 2.65 -2.57
N SER A 27 11.59 1.48 -2.32
CA SER A 27 11.86 0.26 -3.11
C SER A 27 11.21 0.24 -4.50
N GLY A 28 10.34 1.21 -4.81
CA GLY A 28 9.69 1.35 -6.12
C GLY A 28 8.22 0.95 -6.19
N LEU A 29 7.48 0.97 -5.08
CA LEU A 29 6.02 0.87 -5.11
C LEU A 29 5.43 2.06 -5.88
N ASP A 30 4.50 1.81 -6.82
CA ASP A 30 3.81 2.88 -7.57
C ASP A 30 2.34 3.04 -7.15
N VAL A 31 1.66 1.93 -6.84
CA VAL A 31 0.22 1.92 -6.53
C VAL A 31 -0.06 0.96 -5.39
N VAL A 32 -0.88 1.39 -4.45
CA VAL A 32 -1.44 0.53 -3.41
C VAL A 32 -2.80 0.00 -3.84
N ARG A 33 -3.03 -1.30 -3.64
CA ARG A 33 -4.33 -1.94 -3.75
C ARG A 33 -4.92 -2.12 -2.35
N LEU A 34 -6.11 -1.58 -2.12
CA LEU A 34 -6.94 -1.92 -0.96
C LEU A 34 -7.88 -3.06 -1.35
N ASN A 35 -7.78 -4.20 -0.66
CA ASN A 35 -8.61 -5.36 -0.95
C ASN A 35 -9.88 -5.37 -0.08
N PHE A 36 -11.02 -5.03 -0.68
CA PHE A 36 -12.32 -4.97 0.01
C PHE A 36 -12.98 -6.34 0.27
N SER A 37 -12.36 -7.45 -0.10
CA SER A 37 -12.86 -8.79 0.27
C SER A 37 -12.79 -9.06 1.79
N HIS A 38 -12.02 -8.26 2.54
CA HIS A 38 -11.86 -8.37 3.99
C HIS A 38 -11.75 -6.98 4.63
N GLY A 39 -12.13 -6.88 5.90
CA GLY A 39 -12.10 -5.61 6.65
C GLY A 39 -13.40 -4.82 6.57
N THR A 40 -13.46 -3.73 7.32
CA THR A 40 -14.56 -2.77 7.33
C THR A 40 -14.20 -1.55 6.48
N ALA A 41 -15.20 -0.77 6.08
CA ALA A 41 -14.97 0.47 5.33
C ALA A 41 -14.00 1.42 6.06
N GLN A 42 -14.12 1.53 7.39
CA GLN A 42 -13.23 2.36 8.20
C GLN A 42 -11.77 1.88 8.13
N ASP A 43 -11.52 0.57 8.21
CA ASP A 43 -10.16 0.03 8.10
C ASP A 43 -9.49 0.42 6.78
N HIS A 44 -10.27 0.60 5.71
CA HIS A 44 -9.74 1.01 4.41
C HIS A 44 -9.52 2.52 4.31
N ILE A 45 -10.36 3.32 4.99
CA ILE A 45 -10.17 4.77 5.11
C ILE A 45 -8.89 5.04 5.88
N ASP A 46 -8.74 4.43 7.05
CA ASP A 46 -7.56 4.61 7.91
C ASP A 46 -6.28 4.25 7.15
N ARG A 47 -6.32 3.19 6.33
CA ARG A 47 -5.20 2.78 5.48
C ARG A 47 -4.89 3.71 4.32
N ALA A 48 -5.87 4.47 3.84
CA ALA A 48 -5.69 5.45 2.76
C ALA A 48 -5.14 6.79 3.29
N GLU A 49 -5.28 7.04 4.59
CA GLU A 49 -4.80 8.25 5.28
C GLU A 49 -3.39 8.08 5.91
N LEU A 50 -2.85 6.86 5.90
CA LEU A 50 -1.44 6.55 6.28
C LEU A 50 -0.43 7.29 5.39
#